data_AF-A0A1V6PTE9-F1
#
_entry.id   AF-A0A1V6PTE9-F1
#
_cell.length_a   1.000
_cell.length_b   1.000
_cell.length_c   1.000
_cell.angle_alpha   90.00
_cell.angle_beta   90.00
_cell.angle_gamma   90.00
#
_symmetry.space_group_name_H-M   'P 1'
#
loop_
_entity.id
_entity.type
_entity.pdbx_description
1 polymer ?
#
loop_
_entity_poly.entity_id
_entity_poly.type
_entity_poly.pdbx_seq_one_letter_code
_entity_poly.pdbx_strand_id
1 'polypeptide(L)'
;MRVIIVGGGLAGLTLASALEKANVDFVLLEARGRFDPQVGASIGLNAAAMRILDQLGAAEEIMNHTAPIKMSKVHRSDGTLVMPPAFTFPILQASVDCEDGSSYHGDVVVGCDGVNSKASTRSEMCRLAKEDPGYAQALKETRMSAEFNCLFGISDPVAGLIEGTVDTVFDHGRSMLVITGKHGRVFWFYHEKLDKVYYTDAKDFPRYSQADAKKLALKNAWRPITETVTLGDLWEKRVTCTLVPLEEALFNMWSWGRIATVGDNSHKMTPNTGQAGNNAIESAAALANQLQRLHDEGPVTSETIRLALRKWQEKRQARVNATVKEAAMVCRLQALDSRMAPFVMNYVVPNAIESLLRLVTGTLIGAEIIEYLPVPAQSFEGSCPFNPSQGIGKHERLFKRCTLALPLLVLSSWMATMTPIDSVDGSMRQFLQPTQLPDFGERAQLLQILGALADGTVIYAIWLIESNRRANVMTFAQFPTIFWLLGLRFGPGVVAPCYYALHFLFSGIEKFAAADARLTNVAYTRLILPSVVLFMGAPVFLTLGGYSIKVDTAWWHWRWMLQPHYAAERTLGRFFDSFLARRRWRFVRVAPIRDPSRESLLGLPLDP
;
A
#
# COMPACT_ATOMS: atom_id res chain seq x y z
N MET A 1 -19.65 17.94 28.58
CA MET A 1 -19.86 16.51 28.27
C MET A 1 -18.78 15.73 29.00
N ARG A 2 -19.08 14.57 29.58
CA ARG A 2 -18.07 13.67 30.16
C ARG A 2 -17.99 12.35 29.41
N VAL A 3 -16.79 11.91 29.04
CA VAL A 3 -16.57 10.62 28.33
C VAL A 3 -15.93 9.60 29.26
N ILE A 4 -16.53 8.42 29.42
CA ILE A 4 -15.87 7.26 30.04
C ILE A 4 -15.17 6.46 28.94
N ILE A 5 -13.89 6.19 29.12
CA ILE A 5 -13.08 5.34 28.24
C ILE A 5 -12.73 4.08 29.05
N VAL A 6 -12.97 2.90 28.48
CA VAL A 6 -12.74 1.60 29.13
C VAL A 6 -11.68 0.83 28.34
N GLY A 7 -10.54 0.54 28.97
CA GLY A 7 -9.35 -0.03 28.36
C GLY A 7 -8.30 1.05 28.07
N GLY A 8 -7.24 1.05 28.88
CA GLY A 8 -6.07 1.91 28.82
C GLY A 8 -5.03 1.51 27.77
N GLY A 9 -5.39 0.66 26.80
CA GLY A 9 -4.54 0.34 25.66
C GLY A 9 -4.36 1.52 24.69
N LEU A 10 -3.59 1.31 23.62
CA LEU A 10 -3.25 2.32 22.60
C LEU A 10 -4.42 3.22 22.17
N ALA A 11 -5.60 2.64 21.91
CA ALA A 11 -6.77 3.41 21.48
C ALA A 11 -7.37 4.27 22.60
N GLY A 12 -7.37 3.77 23.84
CA GLY A 12 -7.87 4.49 25.00
C GLY A 12 -6.99 5.65 25.40
N LEU A 13 -5.66 5.44 25.44
CA LEU A 13 -4.68 6.51 25.67
C LEU A 13 -4.69 7.55 24.55
N THR A 14 -4.75 7.13 23.27
CA THR A 14 -4.88 8.07 22.13
C THR A 14 -6.15 8.92 22.27
N LEU A 15 -7.28 8.31 22.64
CA LEU A 15 -8.54 9.04 22.83
C LEU A 15 -8.47 9.98 24.04
N ALA A 16 -7.94 9.53 25.17
CA ALA A 16 -7.76 10.32 26.38
C ALA A 16 -6.94 11.59 26.10
N SER A 17 -5.73 11.44 25.56
CA SER A 17 -4.87 12.59 25.24
C SER A 17 -5.47 13.47 24.14
N ALA A 18 -6.26 12.94 23.20
CA ALA A 18 -6.97 13.77 22.23
C ALA A 18 -8.08 14.61 22.89
N LEU A 19 -8.91 14.00 23.75
CA LEU A 19 -9.97 14.70 24.48
C LEU A 19 -9.40 15.74 25.48
N GLU A 20 -8.26 15.45 26.11
CA GLU A 20 -7.50 16.41 26.91
C GLU A 20 -7.12 17.66 26.09
N LYS A 21 -6.54 17.48 24.90
CA LYS A 21 -6.21 18.58 23.98
C LYS A 21 -7.44 19.32 23.45
N ALA A 22 -8.62 18.67 23.47
CA ALA A 22 -9.91 19.27 23.13
C ALA A 22 -10.62 19.95 24.31
N ASN A 23 -10.05 19.90 25.53
CA ASN A 23 -10.71 20.33 26.78
C ASN A 23 -12.06 19.63 27.03
N VAL A 24 -12.23 18.39 26.55
CA VAL A 24 -13.42 17.56 26.80
C VAL A 24 -13.16 16.72 28.05
N ASP A 25 -13.97 16.89 29.09
CA ASP A 25 -13.90 16.12 30.33
C ASP A 25 -14.03 14.60 30.07
N PHE A 26 -13.13 13.80 30.66
CA PHE A 26 -13.12 12.35 30.48
C PHE A 26 -12.59 11.61 31.72
N VAL A 27 -12.87 10.31 31.75
CA VAL A 27 -12.34 9.33 32.70
C VAL A 27 -11.78 8.17 31.90
N LEU A 28 -10.54 7.75 32.18
CA LEU A 28 -9.95 6.56 31.60
C LEU A 28 -9.86 5.44 32.65
N LEU A 29 -10.47 4.30 32.35
CA LEU A 29 -10.48 3.09 33.19
C LEU A 29 -9.62 2.02 32.53
N GLU A 30 -8.75 1.36 33.30
CA GLU A 30 -8.04 0.15 32.89
C GLU A 30 -8.38 -0.97 33.90
N ALA A 31 -8.55 -2.20 33.40
CA ALA A 31 -8.92 -3.37 34.22
C ALA A 31 -7.70 -4.03 34.88
N ARG A 32 -6.49 -3.70 34.42
CA ARG A 32 -5.21 -4.00 35.06
C ARG A 32 -4.85 -2.86 36.01
N GLY A 33 -4.08 -3.16 37.05
CA GLY A 33 -3.49 -2.12 37.91
C GLY A 33 -2.61 -1.11 37.15
N ARG A 34 -2.11 -1.49 35.97
CA ARG A 34 -1.21 -0.70 35.14
C ARG A 34 -1.56 -0.68 33.65
N PHE A 35 -1.23 0.43 33.01
CA PHE A 35 -1.57 0.77 31.62
C PHE A 35 -0.72 0.05 30.56
N ASP A 36 0.36 -0.62 30.96
CA ASP A 36 1.52 -0.91 30.10
C ASP A 36 1.98 -2.38 29.96
N PRO A 37 1.37 -3.40 30.61
CA PRO A 37 2.11 -4.60 30.98
C PRO A 37 2.64 -5.36 29.76
N GLN A 38 3.83 -5.96 29.93
CA GLN A 38 4.60 -6.65 28.90
C GLN A 38 3.98 -7.99 28.43
N VAL A 39 2.78 -7.92 27.86
CA VAL A 39 1.93 -9.05 27.42
C VAL A 39 1.97 -9.23 25.90
N GLY A 40 2.28 -8.18 25.14
CA GLY A 40 2.47 -8.23 23.69
C GLY A 40 3.95 -8.28 23.29
N ALA A 41 4.24 -8.74 22.07
CA ALA A 41 5.60 -8.68 21.51
C ALA A 41 5.97 -7.26 21.04
N SER A 42 5.33 -6.78 19.97
CA SER A 42 5.58 -5.46 19.39
C SER A 42 4.38 -4.96 18.58
N ILE A 43 4.39 -3.66 18.26
CA ILE A 43 3.50 -3.03 17.28
C ILE A 43 4.32 -2.33 16.20
N GLY A 44 3.89 -2.41 14.95
CA GLY A 44 4.36 -1.51 13.90
C GLY A 44 3.60 -0.19 13.95
N LEU A 45 4.27 0.96 14.16
CA LEU A 45 3.66 2.29 14.09
C LEU A 45 4.02 2.98 12.79
N ASN A 46 3.06 3.07 11.87
CA ASN A 46 3.25 3.63 10.54
C ASN A 46 3.10 5.17 10.52
N ALA A 47 3.39 5.79 9.36
CA ALA A 47 3.33 7.24 9.19
C ALA A 47 1.93 7.89 9.34
N ALA A 48 0.86 7.11 9.43
CA ALA A 48 -0.47 7.60 9.78
C ALA A 48 -0.65 7.67 11.31
N ALA A 49 -0.35 6.59 12.02
CA ALA A 49 -0.39 6.58 13.48
C ALA A 49 0.62 7.57 14.09
N MET A 50 1.84 7.66 13.53
CA MET A 50 2.84 8.60 14.03
C MET A 50 2.47 10.06 13.85
N ARG A 51 1.70 10.42 12.80
CA ARG A 51 1.18 11.78 12.65
C ARG A 51 0.25 12.16 13.80
N ILE A 52 -0.61 11.24 14.23
CA ILE A 52 -1.53 11.44 15.37
C ILE A 52 -0.73 11.53 16.68
N LEU A 53 0.25 10.67 16.88
CA LEU A 53 1.10 10.68 18.08
C LEU A 53 1.99 11.94 18.17
N ASP A 54 2.40 12.48 17.03
CA ASP A 54 3.11 13.76 16.90
C ASP A 54 2.19 14.96 17.22
N GLN A 55 0.94 14.96 16.73
CA GLN A 55 -0.08 15.93 17.16
C GLN A 55 -0.33 15.91 18.67
N LEU A 56 -0.24 14.73 19.31
CA LEU A 56 -0.36 14.58 20.76
C LEU A 56 0.92 14.98 21.54
N GLY A 57 2.06 15.14 20.86
CA GLY A 57 3.36 15.47 21.45
C GLY A 57 4.19 14.26 21.91
N ALA A 58 3.78 13.03 21.58
CA ALA A 58 4.45 11.80 22.00
C ALA A 58 5.54 11.30 21.01
N ALA A 59 5.60 11.87 19.80
CA ALA A 59 6.44 11.33 18.72
C ALA A 59 7.95 11.33 19.03
N GLU A 60 8.50 12.37 19.66
CA GLU A 60 9.92 12.44 19.99
C GLU A 60 10.34 11.32 20.95
N GLU A 61 9.61 11.15 22.05
CA GLU A 61 9.91 10.11 23.04
C GLU A 61 9.72 8.70 22.46
N ILE A 62 8.69 8.50 21.63
CA ILE A 62 8.48 7.25 20.91
C ILE A 62 9.63 6.97 19.92
N MET A 63 10.23 7.99 19.28
CA MET A 63 11.43 7.82 18.46
C MET A 63 12.70 7.56 19.29
N ASN A 64 12.82 8.14 20.49
CA ASN A 64 13.97 7.95 21.37
C ASN A 64 14.16 6.49 21.79
N HIS A 65 13.09 5.74 22.04
CA HIS A 65 13.17 4.35 22.53
C HIS A 65 13.32 3.27 21.45
N THR A 66 13.36 3.66 20.17
CA THR A 66 13.06 2.73 19.06
C THR A 66 14.06 2.80 17.92
N ALA A 67 13.86 2.00 16.88
CA ALA A 67 14.74 1.96 15.71
C ALA A 67 13.91 2.04 14.42
N PRO A 68 14.25 2.94 13.48
CA PRO A 68 13.58 2.96 12.19
C PRO A 68 13.90 1.67 11.42
N ILE A 69 12.85 1.02 10.91
CA ILE A 69 13.01 0.03 9.84
C ILE A 69 13.63 0.76 8.65
N LYS A 70 14.62 0.11 8.05
CA LYS A 70 15.37 0.59 6.89
C LYS A 70 15.19 -0.34 5.69
N MET A 71 14.82 -1.61 5.95
CA MET A 71 14.83 -2.69 4.96
C MET A 71 13.78 -3.76 5.30
N SER A 72 12.93 -4.08 4.33
CA SER A 72 12.12 -5.29 4.33
C SER A 72 12.75 -6.36 3.41
N LYS A 73 12.77 -7.61 3.86
CA LYS A 73 13.22 -8.80 3.11
C LYS A 73 12.12 -9.86 3.11
N VAL A 74 12.07 -10.64 2.03
CA VAL A 74 11.17 -11.82 1.91
C VAL A 74 11.98 -13.05 1.53
N HIS A 75 11.79 -14.12 2.28
CA HIS A 75 12.51 -15.40 2.21
C HIS A 75 11.56 -16.57 1.92
N ARG A 76 12.06 -17.64 1.30
CA ARG A 76 11.34 -18.92 1.21
C ARG A 76 11.52 -19.74 2.49
N SER A 77 10.80 -20.85 2.58
CA SER A 77 10.90 -21.84 3.67
C SER A 77 12.24 -22.58 3.78
N ASP A 78 13.16 -22.39 2.84
CA ASP A 78 14.57 -22.83 2.90
C ASP A 78 15.53 -21.72 3.37
N GLY A 79 15.02 -20.52 3.70
CA GLY A 79 15.79 -19.35 4.11
C GLY A 79 16.31 -18.49 2.95
N THR A 80 16.22 -18.94 1.69
CA THR A 80 16.75 -18.20 0.54
C THR A 80 16.03 -16.88 0.30
N LEU A 81 16.80 -15.82 0.05
CA LEU A 81 16.25 -14.50 -0.23
C LEU A 81 15.50 -14.47 -1.58
N VAL A 82 14.27 -13.95 -1.58
CA VAL A 82 13.40 -13.81 -2.76
C VAL A 82 13.25 -12.36 -3.17
N MET A 83 13.08 -11.46 -2.19
CA MET A 83 12.96 -10.03 -2.41
C MET A 83 14.18 -9.31 -1.82
N PRO A 84 15.08 -8.74 -2.64
CA PRO A 84 16.20 -7.93 -2.17
C PRO A 84 15.71 -6.60 -1.54
N PRO A 85 16.60 -5.85 -0.85
CA PRO A 85 16.21 -4.78 0.07
C PRO A 85 15.24 -3.74 -0.51
N ALA A 86 14.01 -3.70 0.01
CA ALA A 86 13.07 -2.63 -0.22
C ALA A 86 13.08 -1.66 0.98
N PHE A 87 13.28 -0.36 0.73
CA PHE A 87 13.19 0.67 1.76
C PHE A 87 11.73 0.83 2.22
N THR A 88 11.51 0.77 3.53
CA THR A 88 10.17 0.81 4.17
C THR A 88 10.19 1.61 5.47
N PHE A 89 9.03 2.10 5.89
CA PHE A 89 8.82 3.09 6.95
C PHE A 89 9.08 2.56 8.39
N PRO A 90 9.41 3.44 9.37
CA PRO A 90 9.74 3.09 10.78
C PRO A 90 8.63 2.38 11.58
N ILE A 91 9.00 1.80 12.75
CA ILE A 91 8.18 0.99 13.69
C ILE A 91 8.67 1.20 15.14
N LEU A 92 7.76 1.34 16.14
CA LEU A 92 8.04 2.04 17.41
C LEU A 92 7.20 1.49 18.64
N GLN A 93 7.57 1.73 19.92
CA GLN A 93 7.02 1.14 21.19
C GLN A 93 7.17 2.06 22.45
N ALA A 94 6.39 1.84 23.55
CA ALA A 94 6.49 2.51 24.89
C ALA A 94 5.70 1.80 26.05
N SER A 95 5.87 2.19 27.34
CA SER A 95 5.24 1.58 28.57
C SER A 95 5.44 2.38 29.91
N VAL A 96 4.48 2.39 30.89
CA VAL A 96 4.66 2.27 32.39
C VAL A 96 3.36 2.34 33.27
N ASP A 97 3.42 1.76 34.49
CA ASP A 97 2.56 1.68 35.72
C ASP A 97 1.94 3.00 36.27
N CYS A 98 0.96 3.14 37.21
CA CYS A 98 0.00 2.38 38.08
C CYS A 98 -0.97 3.44 38.75
N GLU A 99 -1.95 3.27 39.67
CA GLU A 99 -2.98 2.26 40.09
C GLU A 99 -3.87 2.88 41.23
N ASP A 100 -5.23 2.75 41.30
CA ASP A 100 -6.03 3.36 42.41
C ASP A 100 -7.42 2.74 42.84
N GLY A 101 -8.26 2.21 41.94
CA GLY A 101 -9.48 1.46 42.30
C GLY A 101 -10.80 2.24 42.52
N SER A 102 -10.96 3.41 41.91
CA SER A 102 -12.15 4.28 42.02
C SER A 102 -13.31 3.99 41.01
N SER A 103 -14.44 4.71 41.09
CA SER A 103 -15.68 4.48 40.31
C SER A 103 -16.35 5.77 39.83
N TYR A 104 -17.00 5.75 38.66
CA TYR A 104 -17.26 6.95 37.85
C TYR A 104 -18.57 6.92 37.02
N HIS A 105 -19.01 8.10 36.55
CA HIS A 105 -20.23 8.34 35.77
C HIS A 105 -19.96 9.34 34.62
N GLY A 106 -20.69 9.26 33.49
CA GLY A 106 -20.47 10.11 32.30
C GLY A 106 -21.50 9.91 31.18
N ASP A 107 -21.45 10.77 30.16
CA ASP A 107 -22.43 10.89 29.06
C ASP A 107 -22.28 9.82 27.97
N VAL A 108 -21.04 9.41 27.68
CA VAL A 108 -20.64 8.52 26.58
C VAL A 108 -19.68 7.46 27.14
N VAL A 109 -19.77 6.22 26.67
CA VAL A 109 -18.86 5.13 27.06
C VAL A 109 -18.13 4.60 25.83
N VAL A 110 -16.80 4.46 25.90
CA VAL A 110 -15.96 4.03 24.77
C VAL A 110 -15.12 2.82 25.14
N GLY A 111 -15.43 1.67 24.54
CA GLY A 111 -14.75 0.40 24.75
C GLY A 111 -13.50 0.22 23.89
N CYS A 112 -12.35 0.48 24.49
CA CYS A 112 -11.00 0.22 24.00
C CYS A 112 -10.37 -1.04 24.65
N ASP A 113 -11.15 -1.80 25.42
CA ASP A 113 -10.78 -2.96 26.25
C ASP A 113 -10.34 -4.22 25.47
N GLY A 114 -10.69 -4.30 24.19
CA GLY A 114 -10.32 -5.41 23.31
C GLY A 114 -11.08 -6.71 23.58
N VAL A 115 -10.82 -7.72 22.73
CA VAL A 115 -11.66 -8.92 22.57
C VAL A 115 -11.94 -9.70 23.87
N ASN A 116 -11.04 -9.66 24.84
CA ASN A 116 -10.85 -10.75 25.78
C ASN A 116 -11.64 -10.60 27.10
N SER A 117 -12.96 -10.38 27.03
CA SER A 117 -13.82 -10.44 28.21
C SER A 117 -15.28 -10.84 27.90
N LYS A 118 -15.84 -11.71 28.75
CA LYS A 118 -17.29 -12.00 28.80
C LYS A 118 -18.13 -10.81 29.30
N ALA A 119 -17.48 -9.83 29.92
CA ALA A 119 -18.03 -8.56 30.37
C ALA A 119 -17.31 -7.39 29.68
N SER A 120 -16.89 -7.57 28.42
CA SER A 120 -16.31 -6.48 27.61
C SER A 120 -17.35 -5.39 27.35
N THR A 121 -16.89 -4.18 27.04
CA THR A 121 -17.77 -3.09 26.59
C THR A 121 -18.60 -3.51 25.37
N ARG A 122 -18.01 -4.34 24.50
CA ARG A 122 -18.74 -4.95 23.36
C ARG A 122 -19.83 -5.93 23.83
N SER A 123 -19.55 -6.78 24.83
CA SER A 123 -20.54 -7.73 25.36
C SER A 123 -21.76 -7.01 25.93
N GLU A 124 -21.56 -5.89 26.66
CA GLU A 124 -22.66 -5.12 27.26
C GLU A 124 -23.39 -4.24 26.24
N MET A 125 -22.67 -3.61 25.29
CA MET A 125 -23.27 -2.99 24.10
C MET A 125 -24.17 -4.00 23.37
N CYS A 126 -23.71 -5.25 23.23
CA CYS A 126 -24.46 -6.35 22.66
C CYS A 126 -25.41 -7.09 23.63
N ARG A 127 -25.60 -6.57 24.85
CA ARG A 127 -26.67 -6.97 25.76
C ARG A 127 -27.82 -5.99 25.65
N LEU A 128 -27.56 -4.70 25.91
CA LEU A 128 -28.53 -3.61 25.84
C LEU A 128 -29.25 -3.55 24.48
N ALA A 129 -28.53 -3.80 23.39
CA ALA A 129 -29.09 -3.73 22.05
C ALA A 129 -30.01 -4.92 21.70
N LYS A 130 -29.99 -6.04 22.43
CA LYS A 130 -30.91 -7.20 22.22
C LYS A 130 -32.38 -6.87 22.51
N GLU A 131 -32.62 -5.74 23.16
CA GLU A 131 -33.93 -5.29 23.59
C GLU A 131 -34.67 -4.52 22.47
N ASP A 132 -34.02 -4.29 21.30
CA ASP A 132 -34.56 -3.62 20.11
C ASP A 132 -34.89 -4.61 18.95
N PRO A 133 -36.06 -4.53 18.28
CA PRO A 133 -36.41 -5.41 17.17
C PRO A 133 -35.51 -5.32 15.92
N GLY A 134 -34.97 -4.14 15.59
CA GLY A 134 -34.14 -3.92 14.40
C GLY A 134 -32.73 -4.54 14.51
N TYR A 135 -32.33 -4.90 15.73
CA TYR A 135 -31.00 -5.38 16.06
C TYR A 135 -30.74 -6.86 15.69
N ALA A 136 -31.78 -7.70 15.71
CA ALA A 136 -31.66 -9.15 15.57
C ALA A 136 -31.08 -9.61 14.21
N GLN A 137 -31.06 -8.73 13.20
CA GLN A 137 -30.41 -8.96 11.92
C GLN A 137 -28.91 -8.58 11.95
N ALA A 138 -28.58 -7.41 12.48
CA ALA A 138 -27.21 -6.87 12.50
C ALA A 138 -26.21 -7.75 13.28
N LEU A 139 -26.66 -8.48 14.31
CA LEU A 139 -25.78 -9.36 15.09
C LEU A 139 -25.60 -10.78 14.49
N LYS A 140 -26.50 -11.24 13.62
CA LYS A 140 -26.39 -12.58 12.99
C LYS A 140 -25.21 -12.70 12.02
N GLU A 141 -24.70 -11.57 11.52
CA GLU A 141 -23.78 -11.53 10.39
C GLU A 141 -22.29 -11.53 10.75
N THR A 142 -21.92 -11.37 12.04
CA THR A 142 -20.49 -11.39 12.46
C THR A 142 -20.23 -12.35 13.61
N ARG A 143 -19.84 -13.58 13.28
CA ARG A 143 -19.14 -14.49 14.20
C ARG A 143 -17.63 -14.30 14.07
N MET A 144 -16.91 -14.30 15.18
CA MET A 144 -15.44 -14.24 15.18
C MET A 144 -14.87 -15.64 14.96
N SER A 145 -13.88 -15.74 14.09
CA SER A 145 -13.30 -17.02 13.64
C SER A 145 -11.79 -17.04 13.77
N ALA A 146 -11.19 -18.23 13.87
CA ALA A 146 -9.75 -18.43 13.76
C ALA A 146 -9.44 -19.55 12.76
N GLU A 147 -8.69 -19.23 11.70
CA GLU A 147 -8.17 -20.19 10.72
C GLU A 147 -6.68 -20.50 10.94
N PHE A 148 -5.98 -19.69 11.72
CA PHE A 148 -4.55 -19.80 12.04
C PHE A 148 -4.34 -19.71 13.55
N ASN A 149 -3.17 -20.14 14.02
CA ASN A 149 -2.62 -19.72 15.30
C ASN A 149 -1.39 -18.79 15.09
N CYS A 150 -0.99 -18.11 16.16
CA CYS A 150 0.23 -17.32 16.21
C CYS A 150 0.98 -17.66 17.51
N LEU A 151 2.18 -18.20 17.37
CA LEU A 151 3.20 -18.19 18.42
C LEU A 151 4.01 -16.91 18.23
N PHE A 152 3.84 -15.93 19.12
CA PHE A 152 4.62 -14.70 19.10
C PHE A 152 5.51 -14.57 20.33
N GLY A 153 6.58 -13.79 20.22
CA GLY A 153 7.52 -13.59 21.32
C GLY A 153 8.51 -12.46 21.11
N ILE A 154 9.31 -12.25 22.15
CA ILE A 154 10.43 -11.31 22.23
C ILE A 154 11.68 -12.13 22.53
N SER A 155 12.81 -11.83 21.89
CA SER A 155 14.10 -12.46 22.16
C SER A 155 15.23 -11.44 22.34
N ASP A 156 16.28 -11.83 23.07
CA ASP A 156 17.55 -11.11 23.12
C ASP A 156 18.31 -11.19 21.78
N PRO A 157 19.26 -10.28 21.50
CA PRO A 157 19.88 -10.15 20.18
C PRO A 157 20.48 -11.45 19.64
N VAL A 158 19.98 -11.89 18.48
CA VAL A 158 20.42 -13.10 17.77
C VAL A 158 21.39 -12.72 16.66
N ALA A 159 22.53 -13.41 16.58
CA ALA A 159 23.55 -13.15 15.56
C ALA A 159 22.99 -13.45 14.16
N GLY A 160 23.38 -12.65 13.16
CA GLY A 160 22.87 -12.77 11.78
C GLY A 160 21.60 -11.95 11.50
N LEU A 161 20.88 -11.48 12.52
CA LEU A 161 19.84 -10.45 12.37
C LEU A 161 20.44 -9.04 12.47
N ILE A 162 19.79 -8.06 11.84
CA ILE A 162 20.32 -6.70 11.63
C ILE A 162 19.30 -5.67 12.11
N GLU A 163 19.70 -4.71 12.95
CA GLU A 163 18.79 -3.68 13.45
C GLU A 163 18.14 -2.85 12.32
N GLY A 164 16.81 -2.72 12.39
CA GLY A 164 16.00 -2.05 11.38
C GLY A 164 15.60 -2.95 10.20
N THR A 165 15.68 -4.28 10.34
CA THR A 165 15.12 -5.21 9.35
C THR A 165 13.75 -5.77 9.75
N VAL A 166 12.93 -5.97 8.73
CA VAL A 166 11.76 -6.87 8.78
C VAL A 166 12.03 -8.04 7.83
N ASP A 167 12.09 -9.24 8.38
CA ASP A 167 12.40 -10.48 7.68
C ASP A 167 11.16 -11.38 7.67
N THR A 168 10.58 -11.58 6.48
CA THR A 168 9.32 -12.32 6.30
C THR A 168 9.57 -13.64 5.58
N VAL A 169 9.07 -14.75 6.13
CA VAL A 169 9.16 -16.09 5.52
C VAL A 169 7.77 -16.56 5.11
N PHE A 170 7.66 -17.12 3.90
CA PHE A 170 6.45 -17.80 3.41
C PHE A 170 6.67 -19.30 3.25
N ASP A 171 5.69 -20.10 3.66
CA ASP A 171 5.72 -21.58 3.60
C ASP A 171 4.30 -22.17 3.46
N HIS A 172 4.18 -23.45 3.11
CA HIS A 172 2.88 -24.10 2.97
C HIS A 172 2.17 -24.28 4.32
N GLY A 173 1.05 -23.57 4.47
CA GLY A 173 0.24 -23.50 5.69
C GLY A 173 0.90 -22.70 6.82
N ARG A 174 1.96 -21.94 6.54
CA ARG A 174 2.79 -21.28 7.58
C ARG A 174 3.39 -19.97 7.10
N SER A 175 3.64 -19.05 8.04
CA SER A 175 4.49 -17.88 7.76
C SER A 175 5.27 -17.46 9.01
N MET A 176 6.38 -16.76 8.82
CA MET A 176 7.08 -16.08 9.92
C MET A 176 7.27 -14.60 9.59
N LEU A 177 7.13 -13.76 10.60
CA LEU A 177 7.46 -12.34 10.56
C LEU A 177 8.41 -12.05 11.70
N VAL A 178 9.61 -11.57 11.39
CA VAL A 178 10.65 -11.24 12.37
C VAL A 178 11.06 -9.79 12.18
N ILE A 179 11.14 -9.03 13.27
CA ILE A 179 11.42 -7.60 13.30
C ILE A 179 12.57 -7.37 14.28
N THR A 180 13.68 -6.81 13.78
CA THR A 180 14.86 -6.52 14.62
C THR A 180 14.83 -5.05 15.02
N GLY A 181 14.34 -4.77 16.23
CA GLY A 181 14.27 -3.43 16.82
C GLY A 181 15.58 -2.96 17.45
N LYS A 182 15.50 -1.83 18.16
CA LYS A 182 16.63 -1.13 18.77
C LYS A 182 17.47 -2.02 19.68
N HIS A 183 18.79 -1.80 19.67
CA HIS A 183 19.78 -2.61 20.40
C HIS A 183 19.74 -4.10 20.00
N GLY A 184 19.28 -4.41 18.79
CA GLY A 184 19.13 -5.78 18.28
C GLY A 184 17.98 -6.59 18.91
N ARG A 185 17.07 -5.95 19.65
CA ARG A 185 15.91 -6.59 20.30
C ARG A 185 15.01 -7.24 19.23
N VAL A 186 14.82 -8.56 19.30
CA VAL A 186 14.08 -9.30 18.25
C VAL A 186 12.62 -9.52 18.67
N PHE A 187 11.69 -9.19 17.77
CA PHE A 187 10.27 -9.48 17.91
C PHE A 187 9.85 -10.43 16.78
N TRP A 188 9.09 -11.47 17.10
CA TRP A 188 8.80 -12.52 16.14
C TRP A 188 7.40 -13.11 16.27
N PHE A 189 6.84 -13.51 15.14
CA PHE A 189 5.49 -14.06 14.99
C PHE A 189 5.56 -15.26 14.04
N TYR A 190 5.34 -16.47 14.55
CA TYR A 190 5.22 -17.71 13.78
C TYR A 190 3.75 -18.07 13.64
N HIS A 191 3.27 -18.23 12.41
CA HIS A 191 1.90 -18.60 12.09
C HIS A 191 1.83 -20.04 11.57
N GLU A 192 0.92 -20.86 12.08
CA GLU A 192 0.57 -22.18 11.52
C GLU A 192 -0.94 -22.25 11.30
N LYS A 193 -1.35 -22.70 10.10
CA LYS A 193 -2.75 -22.91 9.74
C LYS A 193 -3.35 -24.06 10.55
N LEU A 194 -4.58 -23.88 11.00
CA LEU A 194 -5.35 -24.89 11.73
C LEU A 194 -5.95 -25.92 10.75
N ASP A 195 -6.36 -27.07 11.27
CA ASP A 195 -7.02 -28.14 10.50
C ASP A 195 -8.37 -27.70 9.89
N LYS A 196 -9.01 -26.71 10.50
CA LYS A 196 -10.30 -26.12 10.09
C LYS A 196 -10.43 -24.69 10.60
N VAL A 197 -11.45 -23.99 10.13
CA VAL A 197 -11.89 -22.71 10.72
C VAL A 197 -12.65 -23.00 12.03
N TYR A 198 -12.12 -22.47 13.13
CA TYR A 198 -12.79 -22.46 14.44
C TYR A 198 -13.58 -21.16 14.64
N TYR A 199 -14.55 -21.17 15.55
CA TYR A 199 -15.33 -19.99 15.94
C TYR A 199 -15.31 -19.82 17.46
N THR A 200 -15.26 -18.58 17.97
CA THR A 200 -15.07 -18.28 19.40
C THR A 200 -16.26 -18.68 20.29
N ASP A 201 -17.43 -18.93 19.69
CA ASP A 201 -18.64 -19.44 20.34
C ASP A 201 -18.69 -20.98 20.44
N ALA A 202 -17.77 -21.69 19.77
CA ALA A 202 -17.74 -23.14 19.73
C ALA A 202 -17.01 -23.75 20.95
N LYS A 203 -17.52 -24.90 21.44
CA LYS A 203 -16.95 -25.59 22.62
C LYS A 203 -15.53 -26.12 22.40
N ASP A 204 -15.14 -26.34 21.14
CA ASP A 204 -13.84 -26.85 20.71
C ASP A 204 -12.87 -25.73 20.28
N PHE A 205 -13.22 -24.46 20.49
CA PHE A 205 -12.31 -23.34 20.20
C PHE A 205 -10.97 -23.49 20.95
N PRO A 206 -9.81 -23.47 20.25
CA PRO A 206 -8.54 -23.85 20.82
C PRO A 206 -8.07 -22.88 21.90
N ARG A 207 -7.52 -23.44 22.98
CA ARG A 207 -6.88 -22.71 24.07
C ARG A 207 -5.52 -23.33 24.30
N TYR A 208 -4.49 -22.50 24.41
CA TYR A 208 -3.11 -22.95 24.46
C TYR A 208 -2.47 -22.62 25.81
N SER A 209 -1.70 -23.58 26.33
CA SER A 209 -0.84 -23.38 27.48
C SER A 209 0.58 -22.98 27.04
N GLN A 210 1.42 -22.56 28.00
CA GLN A 210 2.85 -22.38 27.74
C GLN A 210 3.57 -23.70 27.38
N ALA A 211 3.01 -24.86 27.73
CA ALA A 211 3.53 -26.15 27.28
C ALA A 211 3.23 -26.39 25.79
N ASP A 212 2.06 -25.95 25.29
CA ASP A 212 1.72 -26.01 23.86
C ASP A 212 2.56 -25.04 23.05
N ALA A 213 2.81 -23.84 23.56
CA ALA A 213 3.73 -22.86 22.98
C ALA A 213 5.14 -23.47 22.80
N LYS A 214 5.69 -24.07 23.87
CA LYS A 214 6.98 -24.77 23.83
C LYS A 214 6.98 -25.95 22.87
N LYS A 215 5.92 -26.76 22.84
CA LYS A 215 5.76 -27.91 21.93
C LYS A 215 5.75 -27.46 20.46
N LEU A 216 5.03 -26.40 20.14
CA LEU A 216 4.94 -25.84 18.79
C LEU A 216 6.26 -25.24 18.31
N ALA A 217 6.98 -24.55 19.22
CA ALA A 217 8.30 -24.00 18.93
C ALA A 217 9.33 -25.12 18.64
N LEU A 218 9.47 -26.09 19.55
CA LEU A 218 10.45 -27.18 19.42
C LEU A 218 10.19 -28.07 18.18
N LYS A 219 8.91 -28.33 17.85
CA LYS A 219 8.49 -29.00 16.59
C LYS A 219 9.04 -28.32 15.33
N ASN A 220 9.23 -27.00 15.38
CA ASN A 220 9.56 -26.16 14.23
C ASN A 220 10.92 -25.45 14.36
N ALA A 221 11.72 -25.76 15.39
CA ALA A 221 12.96 -25.05 15.70
C ALA A 221 13.97 -25.05 14.54
N TRP A 222 14.04 -26.14 13.78
CA TRP A 222 14.92 -26.30 12.61
C TRP A 222 14.59 -25.37 11.43
N ARG A 223 13.45 -24.66 11.45
CA ARG A 223 12.99 -23.86 10.30
C ARG A 223 13.82 -22.58 10.14
N PRO A 224 14.38 -22.31 8.95
CA PRO A 224 15.14 -21.10 8.69
C PRO A 224 14.23 -19.86 8.63
N ILE A 225 14.77 -18.76 9.13
CA ILE A 225 14.27 -17.38 9.01
C ILE A 225 15.09 -16.65 7.95
N THR A 226 16.40 -16.87 7.99
CA THR A 226 17.38 -16.45 6.97
C THR A 226 18.24 -17.65 6.61
N GLU A 227 19.22 -17.46 5.73
CA GLU A 227 20.25 -18.46 5.39
C GLU A 227 21.15 -18.86 6.58
N THR A 228 21.07 -18.16 7.72
CA THR A 228 21.96 -18.36 8.89
C THR A 228 21.25 -18.36 10.25
N VAL A 229 19.94 -18.13 10.31
CA VAL A 229 19.18 -18.00 11.57
C VAL A 229 17.89 -18.81 11.47
N THR A 230 17.53 -19.53 12.53
CA THR A 230 16.35 -20.41 12.62
C THR A 230 15.38 -19.98 13.73
N LEU A 231 14.18 -20.55 13.74
CA LEU A 231 13.22 -20.39 14.84
C LEU A 231 13.79 -20.94 16.17
N GLY A 232 14.71 -21.91 16.12
CA GLY A 232 15.44 -22.43 17.28
C GLY A 232 16.30 -21.36 17.94
N ASP A 233 17.09 -20.62 17.16
CA ASP A 233 17.95 -19.54 17.68
C ASP A 233 17.14 -18.42 18.34
N LEU A 234 15.97 -18.07 17.78
CA LEU A 234 15.04 -17.14 18.43
C LEU A 234 14.46 -17.72 19.72
N TRP A 235 14.10 -18.99 19.72
CA TRP A 235 13.49 -19.67 20.85
C TRP A 235 14.45 -19.86 22.02
N GLU A 236 15.73 -20.13 21.77
CA GLU A 236 16.77 -20.19 22.81
C GLU A 236 16.95 -18.84 23.51
N LYS A 237 16.97 -17.74 22.74
CA LYS A 237 17.10 -16.37 23.28
C LYS A 237 15.78 -15.71 23.71
N ARG A 238 14.67 -16.44 23.78
CA ARG A 238 13.35 -15.85 24.11
C ARG A 238 13.33 -15.28 25.54
N VAL A 239 12.79 -14.07 25.67
CA VAL A 239 12.46 -13.40 26.93
C VAL A 239 10.99 -13.66 27.28
N THR A 240 10.09 -13.53 26.30
CA THR A 240 8.67 -13.82 26.44
C THR A 240 8.14 -14.57 25.22
N CYS A 241 7.09 -15.38 25.40
CA CYS A 241 6.37 -16.03 24.32
C CYS A 241 4.91 -16.31 24.71
N THR A 242 4.01 -16.22 23.73
CA THR A 242 2.58 -16.51 23.89
C THR A 242 2.07 -17.20 22.61
N LEU A 243 1.25 -18.24 22.78
CA LEU A 243 0.55 -18.91 21.67
C LEU A 243 -0.95 -18.59 21.76
N VAL A 244 -1.51 -18.04 20.69
CA VAL A 244 -2.94 -17.69 20.58
C VAL A 244 -3.55 -18.24 19.29
N PRO A 245 -4.86 -18.52 19.23
CA PRO A 245 -5.58 -18.51 17.97
C PRO A 245 -5.53 -17.10 17.35
N LEU A 246 -5.35 -17.01 16.04
CA LEU A 246 -5.52 -15.75 15.31
C LEU A 246 -7.00 -15.54 14.99
N GLU A 247 -7.66 -14.85 15.91
CA GLU A 247 -9.01 -14.34 15.72
C GLU A 247 -9.05 -13.31 14.56
N GLU A 248 -10.06 -13.43 13.71
CA GLU A 248 -10.45 -12.48 12.68
C GLU A 248 -11.94 -12.15 12.87
N ALA A 249 -12.29 -10.86 12.87
CA ALA A 249 -13.67 -10.39 12.89
C ALA A 249 -13.78 -8.96 12.35
N LEU A 250 -14.78 -8.72 11.51
CA LEU A 250 -15.13 -7.39 11.01
C LEU A 250 -16.59 -7.10 11.38
N PHE A 251 -16.80 -6.37 12.47
CA PHE A 251 -18.14 -6.16 13.01
C PHE A 251 -18.91 -5.08 12.23
N ASN A 252 -20.18 -5.36 11.91
CA ASN A 252 -21.07 -4.39 11.25
C ASN A 252 -21.51 -3.25 12.18
N MET A 253 -21.48 -3.47 13.50
CA MET A 253 -21.89 -2.50 14.53
C MET A 253 -20.74 -2.23 15.52
N TRP A 254 -20.31 -0.98 15.60
CA TRP A 254 -19.27 -0.46 16.49
C TRP A 254 -19.83 0.48 17.57
N SER A 255 -21.07 0.96 17.42
CA SER A 255 -21.72 1.82 18.42
C SER A 255 -23.20 1.51 18.58
N TRP A 256 -23.72 1.65 19.80
CA TRP A 256 -25.14 1.56 20.13
C TRP A 256 -25.53 2.55 21.24
N GLY A 257 -26.56 3.36 21.02
CA GLY A 257 -27.02 4.38 21.96
C GLY A 257 -25.90 5.37 22.32
N ARG A 258 -25.37 5.27 23.54
CA ARG A 258 -24.27 6.08 24.09
C ARG A 258 -22.93 5.35 24.16
N ILE A 259 -22.87 4.10 23.67
CA ILE A 259 -21.68 3.24 23.72
C ILE A 259 -21.01 3.21 22.34
N ALA A 260 -19.69 3.36 22.30
CA ALA A 260 -18.85 3.09 21.14
C ALA A 260 -17.80 2.00 21.48
N THR A 261 -17.24 1.35 20.47
CA THR A 261 -16.19 0.33 20.61
C THR A 261 -15.10 0.54 19.55
N VAL A 262 -13.82 0.53 19.96
CA VAL A 262 -12.68 0.98 19.14
C VAL A 262 -11.60 -0.10 19.10
N GLY A 263 -10.84 -0.15 18.00
CA GLY A 263 -9.74 -1.11 17.84
C GLY A 263 -10.26 -2.55 17.67
N ASP A 264 -9.59 -3.49 18.33
CA ASP A 264 -9.90 -4.92 18.29
C ASP A 264 -11.36 -5.26 18.66
N ASN A 265 -12.04 -4.42 19.46
CA ASN A 265 -13.47 -4.57 19.75
C ASN A 265 -14.39 -4.36 18.53
N SER A 266 -13.91 -3.72 17.46
CA SER A 266 -14.70 -3.41 16.27
C SER A 266 -14.12 -4.04 15.00
N HIS A 267 -12.82 -4.30 14.99
CA HIS A 267 -12.11 -4.82 13.83
C HIS A 267 -10.86 -5.61 14.24
N LYS A 268 -11.02 -6.93 14.41
CA LYS A 268 -9.95 -7.86 14.78
C LYS A 268 -9.33 -8.47 13.51
N MET A 269 -8.01 -8.36 13.36
CA MET A 269 -7.29 -8.73 12.14
C MET A 269 -5.95 -9.42 12.45
N THR A 270 -5.42 -10.14 11.47
CA THR A 270 -4.12 -10.80 11.54
C THR A 270 -2.96 -9.79 11.63
N PRO A 271 -1.83 -10.13 12.29
CA PRO A 271 -0.74 -9.19 12.55
C PRO A 271 0.14 -8.92 11.31
N ASN A 272 -0.01 -9.69 10.22
CA ASN A 272 0.93 -9.74 9.08
C ASN A 272 1.19 -8.41 8.37
N THR A 273 0.28 -7.42 8.48
CA THR A 273 0.45 -6.06 7.92
C THR A 273 0.74 -4.99 8.98
N GLY A 274 0.76 -5.34 10.27
CA GLY A 274 0.89 -4.41 11.39
C GLY A 274 -0.31 -3.46 11.59
N GLN A 275 -1.36 -3.54 10.76
CA GLN A 275 -2.38 -2.49 10.68
C GLN A 275 -3.35 -2.38 11.86
N ALA A 276 -3.38 -3.36 12.77
CA ALA A 276 -4.36 -3.43 13.87
C ALA A 276 -4.33 -2.19 14.79
N GLY A 277 -3.19 -1.95 15.46
CA GLY A 277 -3.06 -0.81 16.36
C GLY A 277 -2.99 0.55 15.65
N ASN A 278 -2.48 0.61 14.41
CA ASN A 278 -2.56 1.81 13.58
C ASN A 278 -4.02 2.23 13.33
N ASN A 279 -4.88 1.27 12.97
CA ASN A 279 -6.31 1.54 12.81
C ASN A 279 -7.00 1.86 14.14
N ALA A 280 -6.52 1.32 15.26
CA ALA A 280 -7.02 1.69 16.59
C ALA A 280 -6.71 3.15 16.95
N ILE A 281 -5.48 3.62 16.69
CA ILE A 281 -5.05 5.02 16.87
C ILE A 281 -5.82 5.96 15.92
N GLU A 282 -5.91 5.64 14.62
CA GLU A 282 -6.71 6.42 13.67
C GLU A 282 -8.20 6.48 14.02
N SER A 283 -8.79 5.36 14.48
CA SER A 283 -10.19 5.30 14.88
C SER A 283 -10.45 6.08 16.18
N ALA A 284 -9.49 6.11 17.11
CA ALA A 284 -9.55 6.93 18.32
C ALA A 284 -9.49 8.44 18.00
N ALA A 285 -8.53 8.88 17.18
CA ALA A 285 -8.44 10.28 16.74
C ALA A 285 -9.72 10.76 16.02
N ALA A 286 -10.23 9.95 15.09
CA ALA A 286 -11.49 10.26 14.41
C ALA A 286 -12.71 10.30 15.35
N LEU A 287 -12.70 9.53 16.45
CA LEU A 287 -13.75 9.58 17.47
C LEU A 287 -13.63 10.87 18.28
N ALA A 288 -12.42 11.24 18.70
CA ALA A 288 -12.14 12.49 19.39
C ALA A 288 -12.63 13.70 18.56
N ASN A 289 -12.45 13.70 17.24
CA ASN A 289 -12.97 14.75 16.36
C ASN A 289 -14.51 14.84 16.36
N GLN A 290 -15.23 13.72 16.44
CA GLN A 290 -16.71 13.77 16.52
C GLN A 290 -17.21 14.11 17.93
N LEU A 291 -16.47 13.75 18.97
CA LEU A 291 -16.79 14.10 20.37
C LEU A 291 -16.48 15.57 20.68
N GLN A 292 -15.40 16.15 20.15
CA GLN A 292 -15.10 17.58 20.26
C GLN A 292 -16.18 18.42 19.57
N ARG A 293 -16.53 18.11 18.31
CA ARG A 293 -17.68 18.76 17.64
C ARG A 293 -18.98 18.62 18.43
N LEU A 294 -19.27 17.45 19.00
CA LEU A 294 -20.45 17.24 19.84
C LEU A 294 -20.40 18.05 21.15
N HIS A 295 -19.22 18.37 21.66
CA HIS A 295 -19.05 19.27 22.81
C HIS A 295 -19.38 20.72 22.43
N ASP A 296 -18.96 21.16 21.24
CA ASP A 296 -19.06 22.55 20.78
C ASP A 296 -20.40 22.89 20.10
N GLU A 297 -21.01 21.93 19.37
CA GLU A 297 -22.23 22.13 18.55
C GLU A 297 -23.54 22.16 19.38
N GLY A 298 -23.49 22.07 20.71
CA GLY A 298 -24.62 22.40 21.60
C GLY A 298 -25.08 21.28 22.56
N PRO A 299 -26.40 21.09 22.78
CA PRO A 299 -26.90 20.24 23.86
C PRO A 299 -26.62 18.73 23.64
N VAL A 300 -25.94 18.15 24.63
CA VAL A 300 -25.62 16.72 24.68
C VAL A 300 -26.89 15.92 25.01
N THR A 301 -27.44 15.24 24.00
CA THR A 301 -28.63 14.40 24.11
C THR A 301 -28.33 13.00 23.58
N SER A 302 -29.19 12.03 23.92
CA SER A 302 -29.01 10.66 23.42
C SER A 302 -29.05 10.56 21.89
N GLU A 303 -29.82 11.43 21.20
CA GLU A 303 -29.82 11.48 19.74
C GLU A 303 -28.58 12.18 19.16
N THR A 304 -28.13 13.30 19.73
CA THR A 304 -26.92 13.98 19.22
C THR A 304 -25.67 13.12 19.40
N ILE A 305 -25.57 12.36 20.51
CA ILE A 305 -24.56 11.31 20.69
C ILE A 305 -24.71 10.21 19.63
N ARG A 306 -25.90 9.61 19.47
CA ARG A 306 -26.12 8.50 18.53
C ARG A 306 -25.78 8.88 17.08
N LEU A 307 -26.11 10.12 16.68
CA LEU A 307 -25.75 10.67 15.37
C LEU A 307 -24.24 10.90 15.23
N ALA A 308 -23.54 11.42 16.24
CA ALA A 308 -22.10 11.61 16.20
C ALA A 308 -21.33 10.27 16.11
N LEU A 309 -21.71 9.28 16.94
CA LEU A 309 -21.11 7.94 16.90
C LEU A 309 -21.36 7.23 15.57
N ARG A 310 -22.57 7.39 14.99
CA ARG A 310 -22.89 6.87 13.67
C ARG A 310 -22.04 7.51 12.56
N LYS A 311 -21.94 8.84 12.54
CA LYS A 311 -21.08 9.58 11.58
C LYS A 311 -19.62 9.11 11.66
N TRP A 312 -19.10 8.91 12.87
CA TRP A 312 -17.77 8.35 13.11
C TRP A 312 -17.62 6.94 12.51
N GLN A 313 -18.55 6.02 12.80
CA GLN A 313 -18.52 4.67 12.27
C GLN A 313 -18.53 4.70 10.73
N GLU A 314 -19.46 5.43 10.11
CA GLU A 314 -19.59 5.53 8.65
C GLU A 314 -18.32 6.11 7.99
N LYS A 315 -17.66 7.11 8.61
CA LYS A 315 -16.37 7.67 8.14
C LYS A 315 -15.25 6.62 8.16
N ARG A 316 -15.14 5.84 9.24
CA ARG A 316 -14.03 4.90 9.47
C ARG A 316 -14.20 3.53 8.80
N GLN A 317 -15.44 3.04 8.69
CA GLN A 317 -15.72 1.65 8.31
C GLN A 317 -15.18 1.30 6.91
N ALA A 318 -15.28 2.20 5.92
CA ALA A 318 -14.77 1.95 4.58
C ALA A 318 -13.24 1.67 4.54
N ARG A 319 -12.47 2.37 5.38
CA ARG A 319 -11.01 2.25 5.48
C ARG A 319 -10.61 0.99 6.24
N VAL A 320 -11.23 0.75 7.40
CA VAL A 320 -11.00 -0.45 8.22
C VAL A 320 -11.40 -1.72 7.46
N ASN A 321 -12.54 -1.72 6.76
CA ASN A 321 -12.98 -2.85 5.94
C ASN A 321 -11.95 -3.23 4.87
N ALA A 322 -11.17 -2.26 4.36
CA ALA A 322 -10.11 -2.52 3.39
C ALA A 322 -8.86 -3.10 4.08
N THR A 323 -8.35 -2.48 5.14
CA THR A 323 -7.12 -2.94 5.83
C THR A 323 -7.28 -4.30 6.51
N VAL A 324 -8.49 -4.62 7.01
CA VAL A 324 -8.81 -5.96 7.55
C VAL A 324 -8.79 -7.02 6.44
N LYS A 325 -9.38 -6.74 5.28
CA LYS A 325 -9.36 -7.65 4.12
C LYS A 325 -7.95 -7.80 3.52
N GLU A 326 -7.15 -6.73 3.55
CA GLU A 326 -5.74 -6.76 3.17
C GLU A 326 -4.92 -7.65 4.11
N ALA A 327 -5.06 -7.50 5.43
CA ALA A 327 -4.40 -8.36 6.43
C ALA A 327 -4.78 -9.84 6.26
N ALA A 328 -6.09 -10.12 6.11
CA ALA A 328 -6.62 -11.45 5.86
C ALA A 328 -6.08 -12.08 4.57
N MET A 329 -5.91 -11.29 3.51
CA MET A 329 -5.31 -11.71 2.24
C MET A 329 -3.82 -11.98 2.38
N VAL A 330 -3.06 -11.05 2.98
CA VAL A 330 -1.59 -11.16 3.14
C VAL A 330 -1.22 -12.36 3.99
N CYS A 331 -1.96 -12.64 5.07
CA CYS A 331 -1.73 -13.83 5.90
C CYS A 331 -1.87 -15.13 5.08
N ARG A 332 -2.96 -15.29 4.33
CA ARG A 332 -3.22 -16.46 3.48
C ARG A 332 -2.26 -16.57 2.29
N LEU A 333 -1.83 -15.43 1.74
CA LEU A 333 -0.82 -15.38 0.68
C LEU A 333 0.56 -15.82 1.19
N GLN A 334 0.99 -15.35 2.37
CA GLN A 334 2.23 -15.76 3.03
C GLN A 334 2.19 -17.23 3.51
N ALA A 335 1.01 -17.75 3.85
CA ALA A 335 0.81 -19.17 4.16
C ALA A 335 0.65 -20.08 2.92
N LEU A 336 0.87 -19.54 1.71
CA LEU A 336 0.70 -20.24 0.42
C LEU A 336 -0.66 -20.94 0.25
N ASP A 337 -1.71 -20.37 0.84
CA ASP A 337 -3.01 -21.00 1.08
C ASP A 337 -3.97 -20.97 -0.14
N SER A 338 -3.41 -20.89 -1.36
CA SER A 338 -4.17 -21.01 -2.60
C SER A 338 -3.29 -21.51 -3.73
N ARG A 339 -3.89 -22.12 -4.76
CA ARG A 339 -3.17 -22.66 -5.93
C ARG A 339 -2.30 -21.63 -6.67
N MET A 340 -2.60 -20.34 -6.54
CA MET A 340 -1.83 -19.25 -7.16
C MET A 340 -0.85 -18.57 -6.19
N ALA A 341 -0.96 -18.75 -4.87
CA ALA A 341 -0.07 -18.11 -3.91
C ALA A 341 1.43 -18.44 -4.14
N PRO A 342 1.85 -19.69 -4.44
CA PRO A 342 3.24 -19.99 -4.77
C PRO A 342 3.76 -19.23 -6.00
N PHE A 343 2.92 -19.03 -7.02
CA PHE A 343 3.26 -18.25 -8.20
C PHE A 343 3.39 -16.75 -7.86
N VAL A 344 2.42 -16.20 -7.11
CA VAL A 344 2.41 -14.79 -6.71
C VAL A 344 3.62 -14.47 -5.82
N MET A 345 3.93 -15.29 -4.82
CA MET A 345 5.06 -15.05 -3.90
C MET A 345 6.43 -15.22 -4.56
N ASN A 346 6.61 -16.18 -5.48
CA ASN A 346 7.91 -16.39 -6.14
C ASN A 346 8.16 -15.49 -7.35
N TYR A 347 7.12 -15.08 -8.09
CA TYR A 347 7.29 -14.39 -9.38
C TYR A 347 6.64 -13.00 -9.45
N VAL A 348 5.52 -12.76 -8.77
CA VAL A 348 4.84 -11.46 -8.83
C VAL A 348 5.42 -10.50 -7.79
N VAL A 349 5.42 -10.88 -6.50
CA VAL A 349 5.89 -10.03 -5.39
C VAL A 349 7.30 -9.45 -5.62
N PRO A 350 8.33 -10.22 -6.03
CA PRO A 350 9.68 -9.68 -6.20
C PRO A 350 9.82 -8.69 -7.37
N ASN A 351 8.91 -8.76 -8.35
CA ASN A 351 8.91 -7.88 -9.53
C ASN A 351 7.88 -6.74 -9.42
N ALA A 352 7.05 -6.73 -8.36
CA ALA A 352 5.96 -5.78 -8.15
C ALA A 352 6.19 -4.84 -6.94
N ILE A 353 7.44 -4.70 -6.48
CA ILE A 353 7.81 -3.90 -5.28
C ILE A 353 7.22 -2.48 -5.33
N GLU A 354 7.35 -1.79 -6.47
CA GLU A 354 6.79 -0.44 -6.66
C GLU A 354 5.25 -0.42 -6.50
N SER A 355 4.56 -1.43 -7.04
CA SER A 355 3.09 -1.59 -6.90
C SER A 355 2.68 -1.91 -5.46
N LEU A 356 3.46 -2.70 -4.74
CA LEU A 356 3.23 -3.02 -3.32
C LEU A 356 3.46 -1.80 -2.42
N LEU A 357 4.53 -1.04 -2.65
CA LEU A 357 4.78 0.23 -1.95
C LEU A 357 3.61 1.21 -2.15
N ARG A 358 3.02 1.26 -3.35
CA ARG A 358 1.84 2.09 -3.68
C ARG A 358 0.56 1.62 -3.01
N LEU A 359 0.36 0.31 -2.86
CA LEU A 359 -0.77 -0.24 -2.10
C LEU A 359 -0.66 0.24 -0.65
N VAL A 360 0.51 0.04 -0.04
CA VAL A 360 0.81 0.48 1.33
C VAL A 360 0.64 2.00 1.49
N THR A 361 1.26 2.84 0.66
CA THR A 361 1.11 4.30 0.80
C THR A 361 -0.30 4.80 0.48
N GLY A 362 -1.06 4.08 -0.37
CA GLY A 362 -2.50 4.31 -0.57
C GLY A 362 -3.33 4.12 0.71
N THR A 363 -2.88 3.26 1.64
CA THR A 363 -3.46 3.16 3.00
C THR A 363 -3.06 4.34 3.91
N LEU A 364 -1.93 5.01 3.67
CA LEU A 364 -1.39 6.03 4.59
C LEU A 364 -1.71 7.48 4.19
N ILE A 365 -1.74 7.79 2.89
CA ILE A 365 -1.66 9.17 2.37
C ILE A 365 -2.77 10.10 2.85
N GLY A 366 -4.01 9.63 2.91
CA GLY A 366 -5.16 10.37 3.42
C GLY A 366 -5.81 9.66 4.58
N ALA A 367 -4.99 9.31 5.57
CA ALA A 367 -5.41 8.83 6.88
C ALA A 367 -6.10 9.92 7.72
N GLU A 368 -6.66 9.50 8.86
CA GLU A 368 -7.22 10.41 9.84
C GLU A 368 -6.11 11.21 10.56
N ILE A 369 -6.52 12.36 11.12
CA ILE A 369 -5.73 13.26 11.95
C ILE A 369 -6.62 13.74 13.10
N ILE A 370 -6.03 14.32 14.14
CA ILE A 370 -6.79 15.13 15.09
C ILE A 370 -7.07 16.49 14.41
N GLU A 371 -8.35 16.84 14.24
CA GLU A 371 -8.77 17.94 13.35
C GLU A 371 -8.59 19.34 13.97
N TYR A 372 -8.59 19.43 15.31
CA TYR A 372 -8.38 20.67 16.08
C TYR A 372 -6.91 20.88 16.51
N LEU A 373 -5.98 20.06 16.01
CA LEU A 373 -4.54 20.20 16.27
C LEU A 373 -3.78 20.46 14.96
N PRO A 374 -2.69 21.25 14.98
CA PRO A 374 -1.90 21.53 13.77
C PRO A 374 -1.37 20.23 13.17
N VAL A 375 -1.33 20.13 11.84
CA VAL A 375 -0.70 18.97 11.18
C VAL A 375 0.82 19.17 11.20
N PRO A 376 1.61 18.21 11.72
CA PRO A 376 3.06 18.36 11.85
C PRO A 376 3.74 18.54 10.50
N ALA A 377 4.69 19.48 10.41
CA ALA A 377 5.33 19.90 9.15
C ALA A 377 5.92 18.73 8.34
N GLN A 378 6.57 17.78 9.02
CA GLN A 378 7.14 16.57 8.41
C GLN A 378 6.11 15.71 7.65
N SER A 379 4.81 15.87 7.91
CA SER A 379 3.74 15.20 7.15
C SER A 379 3.70 15.63 5.67
N PHE A 380 4.24 16.80 5.33
CA PHE A 380 4.24 17.34 3.98
C PHE A 380 5.59 17.15 3.25
N GLU A 381 6.51 16.41 3.86
CA GLU A 381 7.83 16.10 3.32
C GLU A 381 7.90 14.70 2.68
N GLY A 382 9.03 14.40 2.03
CA GLY A 382 9.27 13.12 1.36
C GLY A 382 8.53 12.97 0.01
N SER A 383 8.54 11.75 -0.52
CA SER A 383 8.01 11.44 -1.87
C SER A 383 6.50 11.20 -1.92
N CYS A 384 5.88 10.95 -0.76
CA CYS A 384 4.45 10.70 -0.61
C CYS A 384 3.87 11.53 0.55
N PRO A 385 3.79 12.87 0.40
CA PRO A 385 3.29 13.75 1.44
C PRO A 385 1.80 13.51 1.74
N PHE A 386 1.40 13.79 2.97
CA PHE A 386 0.03 13.70 3.45
C PHE A 386 -0.94 14.51 2.58
N ASN A 387 -2.03 13.86 2.17
CA ASN A 387 -3.09 14.51 1.41
C ASN A 387 -4.47 13.92 1.80
N PRO A 388 -5.29 14.65 2.57
CA PRO A 388 -6.59 14.16 3.03
C PRO A 388 -7.61 13.96 1.89
N SER A 389 -7.36 14.46 0.67
CA SER A 389 -8.20 14.18 -0.50
C SER A 389 -7.95 12.81 -1.16
N GLN A 390 -6.94 12.05 -0.72
CA GLN A 390 -6.47 10.83 -1.41
C GLN A 390 -6.50 9.56 -0.55
N GLY A 391 -6.24 8.41 -1.18
CA GLY A 391 -6.24 7.08 -0.56
C GLY A 391 -7.63 6.40 -0.54
N ILE A 392 -7.75 5.38 0.32
CA ILE A 392 -8.90 4.46 0.38
C ILE A 392 -10.24 5.23 0.40
N GLY A 393 -11.17 4.82 -0.47
CA GLY A 393 -12.51 5.41 -0.61
C GLY A 393 -12.59 6.69 -1.46
N LYS A 394 -11.45 7.33 -1.77
CA LYS A 394 -11.39 8.64 -2.46
C LYS A 394 -10.93 8.54 -3.92
N HIS A 395 -10.77 7.32 -4.45
CA HIS A 395 -10.44 7.06 -5.84
C HIS A 395 -11.60 7.39 -6.80
N GLU A 396 -11.29 7.80 -8.03
CA GLU A 396 -12.32 7.96 -9.05
C GLU A 396 -13.00 6.62 -9.37
N ARG A 397 -14.34 6.61 -9.39
CA ARG A 397 -15.14 5.43 -9.74
C ARG A 397 -14.83 5.01 -11.18
N LEU A 398 -14.42 3.76 -11.39
CA LEU A 398 -14.08 3.23 -12.73
C LEU A 398 -15.19 3.50 -13.77
N PHE A 399 -16.46 3.39 -13.39
CA PHE A 399 -17.61 3.72 -14.26
C PHE A 399 -17.56 5.15 -14.84
N LYS A 400 -17.17 6.16 -14.03
CA LYS A 400 -16.99 7.55 -14.51
C LYS A 400 -15.88 7.64 -15.55
N ARG A 401 -14.83 6.83 -15.40
CA ARG A 401 -13.72 6.77 -16.35
C ARG A 401 -14.10 5.98 -17.61
N CYS A 402 -14.97 4.97 -17.51
CA CYS A 402 -15.58 4.30 -18.66
C CYS A 402 -16.44 5.25 -19.51
N THR A 403 -17.29 6.09 -18.89
CA THR A 403 -18.10 7.05 -19.65
C THR A 403 -17.26 8.16 -20.28
N LEU A 404 -16.21 8.64 -19.60
CA LEU A 404 -15.26 9.62 -20.15
C LEU A 404 -14.31 9.03 -21.22
N ALA A 405 -14.01 7.73 -21.18
CA ALA A 405 -13.21 7.04 -22.20
C ALA A 405 -14.02 6.69 -23.47
N LEU A 406 -15.36 6.62 -23.38
CA LEU A 406 -16.22 6.16 -24.46
C LEU A 406 -16.01 6.91 -25.79
N PRO A 407 -15.82 8.24 -25.86
CA PRO A 407 -15.54 8.95 -27.11
C PRO A 407 -14.29 8.45 -27.84
N LEU A 408 -13.25 8.00 -27.12
CA LEU A 408 -12.03 7.45 -27.72
C LEU A 408 -12.29 6.05 -28.32
N LEU A 409 -13.16 5.24 -27.69
CA LEU A 409 -13.56 3.93 -28.21
C LEU A 409 -14.50 4.07 -29.42
N VAL A 410 -15.41 5.05 -29.40
CA VAL A 410 -16.23 5.42 -30.56
C VAL A 410 -15.36 5.92 -31.71
N LEU A 411 -14.36 6.76 -31.44
CA LEU A 411 -13.38 7.21 -32.43
C LEU A 411 -12.58 6.05 -33.03
N SER A 412 -12.09 5.10 -32.21
CA SER A 412 -11.42 3.88 -32.69
C SER A 412 -12.31 3.07 -33.64
N SER A 413 -13.57 2.83 -33.24
CA SER A 413 -14.56 2.10 -34.05
C SER A 413 -14.88 2.82 -35.37
N TRP A 414 -15.09 4.13 -35.32
CA TRP A 414 -15.34 4.93 -36.52
C TRP A 414 -14.13 4.94 -37.48
N MET A 415 -12.91 5.12 -36.96
CA MET A 415 -11.68 4.97 -37.74
C MET A 415 -11.56 3.59 -38.37
N ALA A 416 -11.97 2.52 -37.67
CA ALA A 416 -11.97 1.17 -38.24
C ALA A 416 -13.00 1.00 -39.37
N THR A 417 -14.17 1.66 -39.30
CA THR A 417 -15.13 1.67 -40.41
C THR A 417 -14.68 2.52 -41.61
N MET A 418 -13.85 3.53 -41.39
CA MET A 418 -13.32 4.42 -42.43
C MET A 418 -11.99 3.93 -43.04
N THR A 419 -11.36 2.90 -42.46
CA THR A 419 -10.10 2.33 -42.95
C THR A 419 -10.37 0.95 -43.57
N PRO A 420 -10.58 0.84 -44.90
CA PRO A 420 -10.86 -0.44 -45.54
C PRO A 420 -9.70 -1.42 -45.32
N ILE A 421 -10.01 -2.69 -45.04
CA ILE A 421 -9.03 -3.70 -44.60
C ILE A 421 -7.86 -3.85 -45.59
N ASP A 422 -8.12 -3.69 -46.90
CA ASP A 422 -7.11 -3.76 -47.95
C ASP A 422 -6.12 -2.57 -47.92
N SER A 423 -6.54 -1.38 -47.45
CA SER A 423 -5.62 -0.26 -47.24
C SER A 423 -4.79 -0.40 -45.97
N VAL A 424 -5.20 -1.27 -45.04
CA VAL A 424 -4.36 -1.64 -43.88
C VAL A 424 -3.24 -2.58 -44.31
N ASP A 425 -3.52 -3.56 -45.18
CA ASP A 425 -2.49 -4.34 -45.88
C ASP A 425 -1.57 -3.44 -46.72
N GLY A 426 -2.13 -2.45 -47.41
CA GLY A 426 -1.38 -1.40 -48.11
C GLY A 426 -0.48 -0.57 -47.17
N SER A 427 -0.98 -0.20 -45.99
CA SER A 427 -0.24 0.55 -44.96
C SER A 427 0.89 -0.29 -44.33
N MET A 428 0.63 -1.57 -44.08
CA MET A 428 1.66 -2.52 -43.66
C MET A 428 2.75 -2.68 -44.72
N ARG A 429 2.40 -2.76 -46.01
CA ARG A 429 3.39 -2.81 -47.11
C ARG A 429 4.15 -1.50 -47.26
N GLN A 430 3.50 -0.34 -47.17
CA GLN A 430 4.17 0.96 -47.17
C GLN A 430 5.22 1.09 -46.06
N PHE A 431 4.97 0.52 -44.89
CA PHE A 431 5.89 0.56 -43.74
C PHE A 431 6.96 -0.55 -43.76
N LEU A 432 6.63 -1.76 -44.26
CA LEU A 432 7.51 -2.94 -44.20
C LEU A 432 8.24 -3.27 -45.52
N GLN A 433 7.76 -2.74 -46.65
CA GLN A 433 8.25 -2.98 -48.02
C GLN A 433 8.02 -1.73 -48.91
N PRO A 434 8.73 -0.61 -48.67
CA PRO A 434 8.44 0.70 -49.29
C PRO A 434 8.59 0.78 -50.82
N THR A 435 9.03 -0.29 -51.50
CA THR A 435 9.32 -0.34 -52.94
C THR A 435 8.15 -0.82 -53.82
N GLN A 436 6.92 -0.92 -53.28
CA GLN A 436 5.74 -1.46 -54.01
C GLN A 436 4.55 -0.49 -54.11
N LEU A 437 4.78 0.83 -54.08
CA LEU A 437 3.70 1.84 -54.19
C LEU A 437 3.55 2.40 -55.61
N PRO A 438 2.31 2.58 -56.14
CA PRO A 438 2.10 3.13 -57.49
C PRO A 438 2.39 4.64 -57.60
N ASP A 439 2.78 5.06 -58.80
CA ASP A 439 2.69 6.40 -59.42
C ASP A 439 2.53 7.63 -58.50
N PHE A 440 3.56 7.86 -57.68
CA PHE A 440 4.00 9.21 -57.35
C PHE A 440 5.50 9.29 -57.63
N GLY A 441 6.01 10.42 -58.13
CA GLY A 441 7.43 10.57 -58.42
C GLY A 441 8.29 10.30 -57.19
N GLU A 442 9.41 9.57 -57.34
CA GLU A 442 10.16 8.92 -56.26
C GLU A 442 10.39 9.79 -55.01
N ARG A 443 10.74 11.07 -55.20
CA ARG A 443 10.98 12.03 -54.11
C ARG A 443 9.73 12.31 -53.26
N ALA A 444 8.54 12.31 -53.86
CA ALA A 444 7.28 12.54 -53.16
C ALA A 444 6.90 11.32 -52.30
N GLN A 445 7.01 10.10 -52.84
CA GLN A 445 6.82 8.87 -52.05
C GLN A 445 7.81 8.83 -50.86
N LEU A 446 9.09 9.13 -51.11
CA LEU A 446 10.13 9.11 -50.09
C LEU A 446 9.89 10.16 -48.99
N LEU A 447 9.44 11.37 -49.34
CA LEU A 447 9.05 12.41 -48.38
C LEU A 447 7.79 12.04 -47.57
N GLN A 448 6.83 11.36 -48.18
CA GLN A 448 5.63 10.88 -47.48
C GLN A 448 5.96 9.75 -46.48
N ILE A 449 6.84 8.82 -46.86
CA ILE A 449 7.36 7.75 -45.99
C ILE A 449 8.17 8.35 -44.83
N LEU A 450 9.02 9.36 -45.10
CA LEU A 450 9.74 10.12 -44.09
C LEU A 450 8.80 10.78 -43.07
N GLY A 451 7.72 11.43 -43.51
CA GLY A 451 6.71 12.02 -42.64
C GLY A 451 6.02 10.98 -41.75
N ALA A 452 5.50 9.90 -42.34
CA ALA A 452 4.84 8.83 -41.60
C ALA A 452 5.76 8.15 -40.55
N LEU A 453 7.05 8.00 -40.85
CA LEU A 453 8.04 7.48 -39.91
C LEU A 453 8.39 8.50 -38.81
N ALA A 454 8.46 9.80 -39.12
CA ALA A 454 8.69 10.85 -38.12
C ALA A 454 7.51 10.94 -37.12
N ASP A 455 6.27 11.02 -37.60
CA ASP A 455 5.09 11.10 -36.75
C ASP A 455 4.90 9.82 -35.93
N GLY A 456 5.08 8.65 -36.57
CA GLY A 456 5.00 7.36 -35.90
C GLY A 456 6.07 7.16 -34.81
N THR A 457 7.31 7.61 -35.05
CA THR A 457 8.38 7.52 -34.04
C THR A 457 8.15 8.45 -32.85
N VAL A 458 7.59 9.64 -33.05
CA VAL A 458 7.22 10.53 -31.94
C VAL A 458 6.14 9.91 -31.06
N ILE A 459 5.07 9.37 -31.66
CA ILE A 459 3.99 8.71 -30.91
C ILE A 459 4.54 7.51 -30.13
N TYR A 460 5.31 6.63 -30.77
CA TYR A 460 5.86 5.46 -30.08
C TYR A 460 6.91 5.83 -29.02
N ALA A 461 7.71 6.88 -29.22
CA ALA A 461 8.64 7.38 -28.20
C ALA A 461 7.90 7.89 -26.95
N ILE A 462 6.76 8.58 -27.12
CA ILE A 462 5.88 8.98 -26.01
C ILE A 462 5.35 7.73 -25.30
N TRP A 463 4.87 6.72 -26.02
CA TRP A 463 4.37 5.48 -25.43
C TRP A 463 5.46 4.70 -24.68
N LEU A 464 6.71 4.69 -25.17
CA LEU A 464 7.86 4.11 -24.48
C LEU A 464 8.17 4.88 -23.17
N ILE A 465 8.14 6.21 -23.19
CA ILE A 465 8.32 7.05 -21.99
C ILE A 465 7.21 6.77 -20.96
N GLU A 466 5.94 6.74 -21.38
CA GLU A 466 4.82 6.45 -20.49
C GLU A 466 4.87 5.03 -19.94
N SER A 467 5.21 4.03 -20.77
CA SER A 467 5.33 2.63 -20.33
C SER A 467 6.36 2.42 -19.21
N ASN A 468 7.39 3.29 -19.19
CA ASN A 468 8.48 3.28 -18.23
C ASN A 468 8.26 4.23 -17.03
N ARG A 469 7.12 4.93 -16.94
CA ARG A 469 6.78 5.66 -15.70
C ARG A 469 6.40 4.68 -14.61
N ARG A 470 6.91 4.93 -13.39
CA ARG A 470 6.48 4.23 -12.18
C ARG A 470 4.95 4.21 -12.05
N ALA A 471 4.26 5.29 -12.44
CA ALA A 471 2.80 5.42 -12.56
C ALA A 471 2.10 4.19 -13.17
N ASN A 472 2.71 3.61 -14.21
CA ASN A 472 2.12 2.66 -15.14
C ASN A 472 2.54 1.19 -14.91
N VAL A 473 3.35 0.92 -13.88
CA VAL A 473 3.77 -0.44 -13.49
C VAL A 473 2.53 -1.31 -13.20
N MET A 474 2.46 -2.49 -13.81
CA MET A 474 1.31 -3.42 -13.80
C MET A 474 0.03 -2.82 -14.40
N THR A 475 0.13 -1.94 -15.40
CA THR A 475 -1.00 -1.48 -16.24
C THR A 475 -0.75 -1.80 -17.72
N PHE A 476 -1.80 -1.77 -18.55
CA PHE A 476 -1.69 -1.99 -20.00
C PHE A 476 -0.74 -1.00 -20.70
N ALA A 477 -0.54 0.20 -20.14
CA ALA A 477 0.40 1.19 -20.67
C ALA A 477 1.85 0.69 -20.66
N GLN A 478 2.20 -0.30 -19.83
CA GLN A 478 3.53 -0.92 -19.76
C GLN A 478 3.87 -1.77 -21.00
N PHE A 479 2.91 -2.06 -21.88
CA PHE A 479 3.08 -2.93 -23.06
C PHE A 479 2.88 -2.20 -24.41
N PRO A 480 3.55 -1.07 -24.67
CA PRO A 480 3.29 -0.23 -25.85
C PRO A 480 3.57 -0.99 -27.15
N THR A 481 4.49 -1.96 -27.13
CA THR A 481 4.83 -2.83 -28.27
C THR A 481 3.65 -3.68 -28.72
N ILE A 482 2.75 -4.11 -27.83
CA ILE A 482 1.53 -4.85 -28.22
C ILE A 482 0.60 -3.92 -29.00
N PHE A 483 0.38 -2.70 -28.50
CA PHE A 483 -0.43 -1.69 -29.19
C PHE A 483 0.23 -1.21 -30.49
N TRP A 484 1.56 -1.23 -30.61
CA TRP A 484 2.28 -0.92 -31.83
C TRP A 484 2.18 -2.04 -32.87
N LEU A 485 2.29 -3.32 -32.47
CA LEU A 485 2.03 -4.48 -33.33
C LEU A 485 0.59 -4.50 -33.86
N LEU A 486 -0.38 -4.24 -32.98
CA LEU A 486 -1.79 -4.03 -33.36
C LEU A 486 -1.94 -2.80 -34.27
N GLY A 487 -1.21 -1.72 -33.99
CA GLY A 487 -1.19 -0.49 -34.80
C GLY A 487 -0.66 -0.71 -36.22
N LEU A 488 0.28 -1.64 -36.42
CA LEU A 488 0.61 -2.09 -37.78
C LEU A 488 -0.55 -2.87 -38.40
N ARG A 489 -1.14 -3.85 -37.68
CA ARG A 489 -2.16 -4.74 -38.26
C ARG A 489 -3.54 -4.12 -38.49
N PHE A 490 -3.88 -3.04 -37.78
CA PHE A 490 -5.19 -2.38 -37.83
C PHE A 490 -5.13 -0.88 -38.14
N GLY A 491 -3.93 -0.33 -38.37
CA GLY A 491 -3.67 1.09 -38.55
C GLY A 491 -3.50 1.85 -37.22
N PRO A 492 -2.53 2.77 -37.10
CA PRO A 492 -2.27 3.48 -35.85
C PRO A 492 -3.44 4.39 -35.44
N GLY A 493 -4.20 4.92 -36.41
CA GLY A 493 -5.41 5.72 -36.15
C GLY A 493 -6.56 4.95 -35.48
N VAL A 494 -6.64 3.63 -35.68
CA VAL A 494 -7.61 2.76 -34.98
C VAL A 494 -7.12 2.43 -33.58
N VAL A 495 -5.83 2.09 -33.42
CA VAL A 495 -5.32 1.54 -32.16
C VAL A 495 -4.90 2.61 -31.15
N ALA A 496 -4.45 3.78 -31.59
CA ALA A 496 -4.04 4.85 -30.67
C ALA A 496 -5.19 5.36 -29.75
N PRO A 497 -6.43 5.60 -30.24
CA PRO A 497 -7.55 5.94 -29.35
C PRO A 497 -7.87 4.82 -28.34
N CYS A 498 -7.75 3.55 -28.74
CA CYS A 498 -7.88 2.42 -27.81
C CYS A 498 -6.76 2.36 -26.76
N TYR A 499 -5.51 2.63 -27.14
CA TYR A 499 -4.40 2.76 -26.19
C TYR A 499 -4.65 3.89 -25.19
N TYR A 500 -5.03 5.08 -25.66
CA TYR A 500 -5.31 6.22 -24.77
C TYR A 500 -6.55 5.99 -23.89
N ALA A 501 -7.58 5.29 -24.39
CA ALA A 501 -8.72 4.87 -23.57
C ALA A 501 -8.28 3.92 -22.44
N LEU A 502 -7.50 2.88 -22.75
CA LEU A 502 -7.00 1.93 -21.76
C LEU A 502 -6.02 2.59 -20.77
N HIS A 503 -5.14 3.48 -21.24
CA HIS A 503 -4.29 4.29 -20.37
C HIS A 503 -5.15 5.14 -19.41
N PHE A 504 -6.16 5.86 -19.92
CA PHE A 504 -7.07 6.66 -19.09
C PHE A 504 -7.94 5.82 -18.15
N LEU A 505 -8.24 4.56 -18.47
CA LEU A 505 -8.99 3.63 -17.60
C LEU A 505 -8.15 3.02 -16.48
N PHE A 506 -6.87 2.70 -16.73
CA PHE A 506 -6.02 1.98 -15.77
C PHE A 506 -4.97 2.86 -15.06
N SER A 507 -4.68 4.06 -15.58
CA SER A 507 -3.67 4.99 -15.04
C SER A 507 -4.34 6.29 -14.57
N GLY A 508 -4.94 6.25 -13.37
CA GLY A 508 -5.71 7.38 -12.84
C GLY A 508 -4.83 8.49 -12.30
N ILE A 509 -5.36 9.70 -12.22
CA ILE A 509 -4.61 10.90 -11.80
C ILE A 509 -3.99 10.74 -10.39
N GLU A 510 -4.64 9.96 -9.53
CA GLU A 510 -4.15 9.56 -8.22
C GLU A 510 -2.82 8.78 -8.29
N LYS A 511 -2.59 7.98 -9.34
CA LYS A 511 -1.32 7.28 -9.59
C LYS A 511 -0.19 8.21 -10.04
N PHE A 512 -0.49 9.47 -10.36
CA PHE A 512 0.48 10.53 -10.69
C PHE A 512 0.53 11.62 -9.60
N ALA A 513 -0.15 11.45 -8.46
CA ALA A 513 -0.17 12.45 -7.40
C ALA A 513 1.23 12.69 -6.81
N ALA A 514 1.88 11.63 -6.34
CA ALA A 514 3.26 11.64 -5.86
C ALA A 514 4.25 12.05 -6.96
N ALA A 515 5.27 12.85 -6.62
CA ALA A 515 6.29 13.29 -7.57
C ALA A 515 7.08 12.11 -8.14
N ASP A 516 7.55 11.20 -7.28
CA ASP A 516 8.27 9.98 -7.66
C ASP A 516 7.49 9.11 -8.64
N ALA A 517 6.15 9.09 -8.52
CA ALA A 517 5.31 8.29 -9.41
C ALA A 517 5.36 8.75 -10.87
N ARG A 518 5.70 10.03 -11.12
CA ARG A 518 5.85 10.60 -12.46
C ARG A 518 7.20 10.26 -13.09
N LEU A 519 8.18 9.83 -12.28
CA LEU A 519 9.54 9.53 -12.74
C LEU A 519 9.57 8.26 -13.60
N THR A 520 10.53 8.24 -14.52
CA THR A 520 10.87 7.10 -15.37
C THR A 520 12.22 6.51 -14.97
N ASN A 521 12.51 5.27 -15.36
CA ASN A 521 13.88 4.75 -15.28
C ASN A 521 14.77 5.53 -16.25
N VAL A 522 15.74 6.26 -15.72
CA VAL A 522 16.61 7.17 -16.48
C VAL A 522 17.51 6.43 -17.48
N ALA A 523 17.97 5.22 -17.16
CA ALA A 523 18.80 4.42 -18.08
C ALA A 523 18.00 3.99 -19.31
N TYR A 524 16.77 3.49 -19.10
CA TYR A 524 15.84 3.17 -20.18
C TYR A 524 15.48 4.42 -21.00
N THR A 525 15.06 5.51 -20.37
CA THR A 525 14.63 6.73 -21.07
C THR A 525 15.76 7.36 -21.90
N ARG A 526 17.02 7.25 -21.46
CA ARG A 526 18.20 7.66 -22.25
C ARG A 526 18.42 6.83 -23.52
N LEU A 527 18.01 5.56 -23.54
CA LEU A 527 18.18 4.68 -24.70
C LEU A 527 17.10 4.88 -25.79
N ILE A 528 15.93 5.44 -25.45
CA ILE A 528 14.82 5.64 -26.40
C ILE A 528 15.27 6.43 -27.64
N LEU A 529 15.82 7.63 -27.47
CA LEU A 529 16.21 8.48 -28.61
C LEU A 529 17.34 7.86 -29.46
N PRO A 530 18.45 7.35 -28.91
CA PRO A 530 19.45 6.60 -29.66
C PRO A 530 18.87 5.40 -30.42
N SER A 531 17.94 4.64 -29.83
CA SER A 531 17.30 3.50 -30.48
C SER A 531 16.36 3.93 -31.62
N VAL A 532 15.59 5.01 -31.45
CA VAL A 532 14.76 5.57 -32.54
C VAL A 532 15.65 6.03 -33.71
N VAL A 533 16.71 6.80 -33.43
CA VAL A 533 17.64 7.28 -34.47
C VAL A 533 18.37 6.12 -35.17
N LEU A 534 18.84 5.12 -34.43
CA LEU A 534 19.61 4.01 -34.99
C LEU A 534 18.75 3.03 -35.82
N PHE A 535 17.54 2.68 -35.35
CA PHE A 535 16.74 1.62 -35.96
C PHE A 535 15.63 2.11 -36.89
N MET A 536 15.12 3.33 -36.72
CA MET A 536 14.20 3.96 -37.68
C MET A 536 14.91 4.97 -38.58
N GLY A 537 15.78 5.82 -38.02
CA GLY A 537 16.47 6.85 -38.80
C GLY A 537 17.50 6.30 -39.79
N ALA A 538 18.45 5.47 -39.33
CA ALA A 538 19.59 5.05 -40.15
C ALA A 538 19.21 4.31 -41.46
N PRO A 539 18.24 3.37 -41.50
CA PRO A 539 17.82 2.74 -42.76
C PRO A 539 17.32 3.76 -43.80
N VAL A 540 16.58 4.79 -43.34
CA VAL A 540 16.02 5.83 -44.21
C VAL A 540 17.10 6.78 -44.69
N PHE A 541 18.02 7.23 -43.82
CA PHE A 541 19.16 8.07 -44.22
C PHE A 541 20.11 7.37 -45.20
N LEU A 542 20.33 6.07 -45.06
CA LEU A 542 21.15 5.31 -46.00
C LEU A 542 20.44 5.11 -47.35
N THR A 543 19.12 4.89 -47.35
CA THR A 543 18.30 4.85 -48.57
C THR A 543 18.32 6.20 -49.30
N LEU A 544 18.14 7.31 -48.57
CA LEU A 544 18.31 8.68 -49.07
C LEU A 544 19.71 8.93 -49.66
N GLY A 545 20.74 8.33 -49.08
CA GLY A 545 22.12 8.38 -49.56
C GLY A 545 22.42 7.50 -50.78
N GLY A 546 21.40 6.87 -51.39
CA GLY A 546 21.56 6.00 -52.57
C GLY A 546 22.06 4.58 -52.27
N TYR A 547 22.19 4.19 -51.00
CA TYR A 547 22.62 2.84 -50.63
C TYR A 547 21.45 1.86 -50.75
N SER A 548 21.52 0.97 -51.74
CA SER A 548 20.59 -0.16 -51.89
C SER A 548 20.83 -1.20 -50.80
N ILE A 549 20.26 -0.97 -49.61
CA ILE A 549 20.31 -1.93 -48.51
C ILE A 549 19.32 -3.06 -48.79
N LYS A 550 19.82 -4.21 -49.25
CA LYS A 550 19.06 -5.49 -49.31
C LYS A 550 18.82 -6.10 -47.92
N VAL A 551 18.39 -5.29 -46.96
CA VAL A 551 17.81 -5.78 -45.72
C VAL A 551 16.32 -5.93 -45.97
N ASP A 552 15.81 -7.14 -45.74
CA ASP A 552 14.38 -7.36 -45.55
C ASP A 552 13.91 -6.43 -44.41
N THR A 553 13.18 -5.39 -44.81
CA THR A 553 12.79 -4.28 -43.95
C THR A 553 11.83 -4.77 -42.87
N ALA A 554 10.98 -5.75 -43.18
CA ALA A 554 10.18 -6.46 -42.20
C ALA A 554 11.07 -7.15 -41.15
N TRP A 555 12.12 -7.86 -41.56
CA TRP A 555 13.08 -8.48 -40.62
C TRP A 555 13.76 -7.43 -39.70
N TRP A 556 14.11 -6.26 -40.22
CA TRP A 556 14.75 -5.21 -39.41
C TRP A 556 13.77 -4.60 -38.41
N HIS A 557 12.55 -4.25 -38.86
CA HIS A 557 11.49 -3.76 -37.98
C HIS A 557 11.13 -4.82 -36.93
N TRP A 558 11.00 -6.10 -37.28
CA TRP A 558 10.84 -7.19 -36.31
C TRP A 558 11.97 -7.25 -35.29
N ARG A 559 13.24 -7.13 -35.70
CA ARG A 559 14.40 -7.12 -34.78
C ARG A 559 14.41 -5.95 -33.80
N TRP A 560 13.84 -4.81 -34.19
CA TRP A 560 13.67 -3.64 -33.33
C TRP A 560 12.45 -3.79 -32.41
N MET A 561 11.30 -4.25 -32.93
CA MET A 561 10.07 -4.49 -32.16
C MET A 561 10.25 -5.60 -31.11
N LEU A 562 11.03 -6.64 -31.41
CA LEU A 562 11.26 -7.79 -30.52
C LEU A 562 12.37 -7.59 -29.50
N GLN A 563 13.01 -6.40 -29.41
CA GLN A 563 13.93 -6.09 -28.32
C GLN A 563 13.19 -6.18 -26.97
N PRO A 564 13.44 -7.20 -26.13
CA PRO A 564 12.79 -7.28 -24.84
C PRO A 564 13.28 -6.10 -24.00
N HIS A 565 12.36 -5.35 -23.42
CA HIS A 565 12.67 -4.11 -22.68
C HIS A 565 13.67 -4.34 -21.52
N TYR A 566 13.74 -5.58 -21.02
CA TYR A 566 14.71 -6.09 -20.03
C TYR A 566 16.12 -6.41 -20.58
N ALA A 567 16.27 -6.72 -21.86
CA ALA A 567 17.53 -7.21 -22.43
C ALA A 567 18.49 -6.05 -22.72
N ALA A 568 18.01 -5.03 -23.45
CA ALA A 568 18.79 -3.83 -23.77
C ALA A 568 19.24 -3.08 -22.50
N GLU A 569 18.42 -3.04 -21.46
CA GLU A 569 18.80 -2.46 -20.16
C GLU A 569 20.02 -3.17 -19.53
N ARG A 570 20.08 -4.51 -19.60
CA ARG A 570 21.18 -5.30 -19.04
C ARG A 570 22.47 -5.25 -19.87
N THR A 571 22.41 -5.12 -21.19
CA THR A 571 23.61 -5.10 -22.06
C THR A 571 24.00 -3.70 -22.54
N LEU A 572 23.09 -2.97 -23.17
CA LEU A 572 23.35 -1.62 -23.69
C LEU A 572 23.39 -0.57 -22.58
N GLY A 573 22.56 -0.67 -21.54
CA GLY A 573 22.59 0.23 -20.39
C GLY A 573 23.97 0.26 -19.73
N ARG A 574 24.52 -0.91 -19.38
CA ARG A 574 25.87 -1.06 -18.80
C ARG A 574 26.97 -0.52 -19.74
N PHE A 575 26.83 -0.71 -21.04
CA PHE A 575 27.77 -0.17 -22.03
C PHE A 575 27.73 1.36 -22.08
N PHE A 576 26.54 1.97 -22.13
CA PHE A 576 26.40 3.43 -22.14
C PHE A 576 26.81 4.08 -20.83
N ASP A 577 26.46 3.53 -19.67
CA ASP A 577 26.89 4.08 -18.38
C ASP A 577 28.42 3.99 -18.20
N SER A 578 29.06 2.89 -18.63
CA SER A 578 30.52 2.76 -18.57
C SER A 578 31.26 3.59 -19.65
N PHE A 579 30.62 3.90 -20.78
CA PHE A 579 31.11 4.85 -21.77
C PHE A 579 31.00 6.30 -21.29
N LEU A 580 29.88 6.68 -20.67
CA LEU A 580 29.62 8.03 -20.15
C LEU A 580 30.41 8.31 -18.87
N ALA A 581 30.62 7.32 -17.99
CA ALA A 581 31.49 7.46 -16.82
C ALA A 581 32.94 7.83 -17.18
N ARG A 582 33.41 7.45 -18.37
CA ARG A 582 34.73 7.83 -18.92
C ARG A 582 34.79 9.26 -19.45
N ARG A 583 33.65 9.95 -19.63
CA ARG A 583 33.57 11.37 -20.05
C ARG A 583 32.90 12.21 -18.97
N ARG A 584 33.71 12.71 -18.02
CA ARG A 584 33.32 13.69 -16.98
C ARG A 584 32.86 15.03 -17.58
N TRP A 585 31.66 15.09 -18.12
CA TRP A 585 30.97 16.36 -18.35
C TRP A 585 30.55 16.95 -17.01
N ARG A 586 31.19 18.08 -16.62
CA ARG A 586 30.80 18.84 -15.43
C ARG A 586 29.48 19.58 -15.70
N PHE A 587 28.35 18.88 -15.52
CA PHE A 587 27.06 19.56 -15.49
C PHE A 587 26.91 20.38 -14.20
N VAL A 588 26.43 21.62 -14.37
CA VAL A 588 26.21 22.58 -13.29
C VAL A 588 25.12 22.08 -12.35
N ARG A 589 25.28 22.30 -11.03
CA ARG A 589 24.17 22.11 -10.08
C ARG A 589 23.07 23.12 -10.40
N VAL A 590 21.99 22.66 -11.03
CA VAL A 590 20.74 23.43 -11.11
C VAL A 590 20.18 23.52 -9.69
N ALA A 591 20.07 24.73 -9.17
CA ALA A 591 19.46 24.97 -7.86
C ALA A 591 17.95 24.63 -7.91
N PRO A 592 17.31 24.30 -6.77
CA PRO A 592 15.86 24.13 -6.74
C PRO A 592 15.15 25.38 -7.28
N ILE A 593 14.20 25.18 -8.19
CA ILE A 593 13.33 26.27 -8.64
C ILE A 593 12.48 26.70 -7.44
N ARG A 594 12.75 27.89 -6.90
CA ARG A 594 11.82 28.55 -5.98
C ARG A 594 10.56 28.88 -6.78
N ASP A 595 9.45 28.26 -6.41
CA ASP A 595 8.12 28.56 -6.93
C ASP A 595 7.63 29.89 -6.30
N PRO A 596 7.53 31.00 -7.06
CA PRO A 596 7.13 32.29 -6.50
C PRO A 596 5.63 32.36 -6.19
N SER A 597 4.82 31.37 -6.61
CA SER A 597 3.36 31.44 -6.52
C SER A 597 2.80 31.15 -5.12
N ARG A 598 3.65 30.77 -4.15
CA ARG A 598 3.23 30.38 -2.79
C ARG A 598 3.03 31.53 -1.79
N GLU A 599 3.50 32.74 -2.08
CA GLU A 599 3.42 33.86 -1.12
C GLU A 599 2.03 34.52 -1.03
N SER A 600 1.12 34.25 -1.99
CA SER A 600 -0.21 34.89 -2.05
C SER A 600 -1.30 34.28 -1.16
N LEU A 601 -1.00 33.22 -0.39
CA LEU A 601 -1.97 32.51 0.46
C LEU A 601 -1.82 32.81 1.97
N LEU A 602 -0.88 33.66 2.37
CA LEU A 602 -0.66 34.06 3.77
C LEU A 602 -0.85 35.57 3.96
N GLY A 603 -2.12 35.99 3.98
CA GLY A 603 -2.49 37.39 4.23
C GLY A 603 -2.39 37.78 5.70
N LEU A 604 -1.18 38.14 6.15
CA LEU A 604 -0.95 38.91 7.38
C LEU A 604 0.11 40.01 7.11
N PRO A 605 -0.02 41.20 7.70
CA PRO A 605 0.90 42.32 7.42
C PRO A 605 2.26 42.16 8.13
N LEU A 606 3.31 42.65 7.48
CA LEU A 606 4.58 43.02 8.11
C LEU A 606 4.63 44.56 8.15
N ASP A 607 5.09 45.10 9.29
CA ASP A 607 5.18 46.53 9.55
C ASP A 607 6.22 46.77 10.66
N PRO A 608 7.13 47.77 10.56
CA PRO A 608 7.59 48.50 9.37
C PRO A 608 9.01 48.09 8.91
#